data_AF-A0A1Q8SV64-F1
#
_entry.id   AF-A0A1Q8SV64-F1
#
_cell.length_a   1.000
_cell.length_b   1.000
_cell.length_c   1.000
_cell.angle_alpha   90.00
_cell.angle_beta   90.00
_cell.angle_gamma   90.00
#
_symmetry.space_group_name_H-M   'P 1'
#
loop_
_entity.id
_entity.type
_entity.pdbx_description
1 polymer ?
#
loop_
_entity_poly.entity_id
_entity_poly.type
_entity_poly.pdbx_seq_one_letter_code
_entity_poly.pdbx_strand_id
1 'polypeptide(L)'
;MATASNQDQLNEVVNGLITTVENALASAFNLTERANDGNVGLLASANYLSDAGVGDAALLRNKMGFVAAALVELKKYGVGNVGAQPTWYGGPNLDQFDMDSDPTNIPAGCYRATSTLANRPGGSGTIYCSGYNSGVTNILYLENDDDDPRAWTRSYVNATWSAWKEIAAPKVYSNSNGWVLRLPNRIQVCVSPLLTLRYDNGNRLGTDWSFPAGFSNCFVVLPAADWGSIASARMLRATLRGDTSPGNTGCRIAAWSGYGESFNSDDTYPECRGIAIGVY
;
A
#
# COMPACT_ATOMS: atom_id res chain seq x y z
N MET A 1 24.96 -86.96 27.36
CA MET A 1 24.32 -85.89 26.57
C MET A 1 24.26 -86.39 25.13
N ALA A 2 23.06 -86.64 24.60
CA ALA A 2 22.90 -87.06 23.20
C ALA A 2 23.14 -85.83 22.31
N THR A 3 24.09 -85.93 21.39
CA THR A 3 24.33 -84.91 20.36
C THR A 3 23.11 -84.84 19.46
N ALA A 4 22.58 -83.63 19.22
CA ALA A 4 21.48 -83.41 18.28
C ALA A 4 21.82 -84.07 16.94
N SER A 5 20.86 -84.77 16.32
CA SER A 5 21.11 -85.42 15.04
C SER A 5 21.39 -84.35 13.98
N ASN A 6 22.13 -84.69 12.92
CA ASN A 6 22.38 -83.77 11.81
C ASN A 6 21.06 -83.21 11.22
N GLN A 7 19.96 -83.94 11.36
CA GLN A 7 18.62 -83.51 10.94
C GLN A 7 18.03 -82.44 11.87
N ASP A 8 18.25 -82.54 13.18
CA ASP A 8 17.78 -81.55 14.15
C ASP A 8 18.51 -80.22 13.97
N GLN A 9 19.82 -80.27 13.72
CA GLN A 9 20.63 -79.09 13.41
C GLN A 9 20.20 -78.43 12.09
N LEU A 10 19.88 -79.24 11.06
CA LEU A 10 19.37 -78.72 9.80
C LEU A 10 18.01 -78.03 9.97
N ASN A 11 17.11 -78.63 10.75
CA ASN A 11 15.79 -78.06 11.02
C ASN A 11 15.89 -76.72 11.80
N GLU A 12 16.82 -76.62 12.75
CA GLU A 12 17.07 -75.37 13.49
C GLU A 12 17.59 -74.25 12.57
N VAL A 13 18.53 -74.57 11.68
CA VAL A 13 19.03 -73.62 10.67
C VAL A 13 17.93 -73.16 9.72
N VAL A 14 17.11 -74.10 9.22
CA VAL A 14 15.99 -73.79 8.32
C VAL A 14 14.96 -72.89 9.01
N ASN A 15 14.59 -73.18 10.26
CA ASN A 15 13.65 -72.35 11.03
C ASN A 15 14.20 -70.94 11.32
N GLY A 16 15.51 -70.83 11.60
CA GLY A 16 16.17 -69.53 11.75
C GLY A 16 16.17 -68.70 10.45
N LEU A 17 16.36 -69.37 9.30
CA LEU A 17 16.30 -68.75 7.98
C LEU A 17 14.88 -68.27 7.64
N ILE A 18 13.87 -69.10 7.88
CA ILE A 18 12.46 -68.73 7.69
C ILE A 18 12.12 -67.49 8.52
N THR A 19 12.46 -67.49 9.81
CA THR A 19 12.20 -66.35 10.71
C THR A 19 12.88 -65.07 10.22
N THR A 20 14.11 -65.19 9.71
CA THR A 20 14.86 -64.04 9.18
C THR A 20 14.23 -63.49 7.90
N VAL A 21 13.78 -64.37 7.01
CA VAL A 21 13.09 -63.99 5.76
C VAL A 21 11.73 -63.36 6.05
N GLU A 22 10.96 -63.91 6.99
CA GLU A 22 9.68 -63.34 7.43
C GLU A 22 9.87 -61.94 8.03
N ASN A 23 10.88 -61.74 8.87
CA ASN A 23 11.20 -60.42 9.43
C ASN A 23 11.66 -59.40 8.36
N ALA A 24 12.43 -59.86 7.36
CA ALA A 24 12.86 -59.02 6.25
C ALA A 24 11.68 -58.63 5.34
N LEU A 25 10.78 -59.58 5.04
CA LEU A 25 9.57 -59.34 4.27
C LEU A 25 8.60 -58.42 5.03
N ALA A 26 8.37 -58.65 6.32
CA ALA A 26 7.54 -57.77 7.15
C ALA A 26 8.09 -56.34 7.20
N SER A 27 9.42 -56.18 7.27
CA SER A 27 10.06 -54.86 7.19
C SER A 27 9.87 -54.21 5.81
N ALA A 28 10.02 -54.98 4.73
CA ALA A 28 9.84 -54.49 3.36
C ALA A 28 8.38 -54.11 3.07
N PHE A 29 7.41 -54.89 3.54
CA PHE A 29 5.98 -54.59 3.39
C PHE A 29 5.58 -53.38 4.23
N ASN A 30 6.05 -53.25 5.48
CA ASN A 30 5.84 -52.04 6.29
C ASN A 30 6.41 -50.78 5.62
N LEU A 31 7.55 -50.88 4.93
CA LEU A 31 8.11 -49.77 4.15
C LEU A 31 7.25 -49.45 2.91
N THR A 32 6.71 -50.47 2.25
CA THR A 32 5.88 -50.32 1.05
C THR A 32 4.49 -49.77 1.37
N GLU A 33 3.88 -50.21 2.48
CA GLU A 33 2.58 -49.72 2.96
C GLU A 33 2.68 -48.24 3.40
N ARG A 34 3.77 -47.87 4.09
CA ARG A 34 4.09 -46.46 4.39
C ARG A 34 4.39 -45.61 3.15
N ALA A 35 4.86 -46.22 2.06
CA ALA A 35 5.08 -45.52 0.79
C ALA A 35 3.77 -45.32 -0.01
N ASN A 36 2.80 -46.24 0.11
CA ASN A 36 1.50 -46.16 -0.55
C ASN A 36 0.50 -45.24 0.16
N ASP A 37 0.65 -45.00 1.47
CA ASP A 37 -0.25 -44.15 2.25
C ASP A 37 -0.05 -42.64 2.05
N GLY A 38 0.94 -42.21 1.25
CA GLY A 38 1.10 -40.81 0.81
C GLY A 38 1.37 -39.76 1.91
N ASN A 39 1.36 -40.16 3.18
CA ASN A 39 1.57 -39.30 4.34
C ASN A 39 3.00 -39.45 4.88
N VAL A 40 3.64 -38.31 5.17
CA VAL A 40 4.77 -37.95 6.08
C VAL A 40 5.81 -39.01 6.53
N GLY A 41 5.48 -40.30 6.63
CA GLY A 41 6.32 -41.40 7.11
C GLY A 41 7.61 -41.63 6.33
N LEU A 42 7.66 -41.32 5.02
CA LEU A 42 8.91 -41.38 4.23
C LEU A 42 9.88 -40.22 4.56
N LEU A 43 9.36 -39.08 5.02
CA LEU A 43 10.16 -37.91 5.40
C LEU A 43 10.70 -38.03 6.82
N ALA A 44 9.97 -38.71 7.71
CA ALA A 44 10.36 -38.94 9.10
C ALA A 44 11.58 -39.87 9.25
N SER A 45 11.89 -40.67 8.22
CA SER A 45 13.04 -41.58 8.17
C SER A 45 14.22 -41.05 7.35
N ALA A 46 14.13 -39.84 6.77
CA ALA A 46 15.21 -39.26 5.98
C ALA A 46 16.23 -38.58 6.91
N ASN A 47 17.49 -39.02 6.87
CA ASN A 47 18.57 -38.38 7.63
C ASN A 47 19.03 -37.06 7.00
N TYR A 48 18.80 -36.89 5.69
CA TYR A 48 19.11 -35.66 4.95
C TYR A 48 17.97 -35.31 3.97
N LEU A 49 17.77 -34.02 3.71
CA LEU A 49 16.74 -33.52 2.76
C LEU A 49 16.94 -34.06 1.32
N SER A 50 18.17 -34.40 0.95
CA SER A 50 18.53 -35.00 -0.35
C SER A 50 17.94 -36.40 -0.56
N ASP A 51 17.63 -37.12 0.51
CA ASP A 51 17.27 -38.54 0.47
C ASP A 51 15.75 -38.74 0.30
N ALA A 52 14.98 -37.66 0.45
CA ALA A 52 13.52 -37.70 0.40
C ALA A 52 12.94 -37.81 -1.03
N GLY A 53 13.78 -37.86 -2.07
CA GLY A 53 13.36 -37.98 -3.48
C GLY A 53 12.50 -36.81 -4.01
N VAL A 54 12.29 -35.77 -3.21
CA VAL A 54 11.61 -34.53 -3.58
C VAL A 54 12.64 -33.60 -4.20
N GLY A 55 12.96 -33.81 -5.48
CA GLY A 55 13.87 -32.97 -6.27
C GLY A 55 13.43 -31.50 -6.42
N ASP A 56 12.38 -31.08 -5.73
CA ASP A 56 11.89 -29.71 -5.69
C ASP A 56 11.32 -29.38 -4.30
N ALA A 57 11.90 -28.36 -3.66
CA ALA A 57 11.45 -27.83 -2.38
C ALA A 57 10.00 -27.32 -2.41
N ALA A 58 9.44 -26.98 -3.58
CA ALA A 58 8.03 -26.62 -3.73
C ALA A 58 7.11 -27.84 -3.60
N LEU A 59 7.50 -29.00 -4.17
CA LEU A 59 6.73 -30.24 -4.07
C LEU A 59 6.68 -30.76 -2.62
N LEU A 60 7.80 -30.67 -1.89
CA LEU A 60 7.85 -31.00 -0.47
C LEU A 60 6.94 -30.10 0.37
N ARG A 61 7.01 -28.78 0.17
CA ARG A 61 6.14 -27.81 0.84
C ARG A 61 4.66 -28.09 0.57
N ASN A 62 4.31 -28.49 -0.65
CA ASN A 62 2.94 -28.85 -0.99
C ASN A 62 2.50 -30.15 -0.28
N LYS A 63 3.31 -31.20 -0.32
CA LYS A 63 3.02 -32.50 0.32
C LYS A 63 2.88 -32.41 1.84
N MET A 64 3.63 -31.53 2.50
CA MET A 64 3.50 -31.28 3.94
C MET A 64 2.37 -30.30 4.29
N GLY A 65 1.61 -29.81 3.31
CA GLY A 65 0.58 -28.80 3.51
C GLY A 65 1.13 -27.47 4.03
N PHE A 66 2.42 -27.19 3.85
CA PHE A 66 3.11 -26.04 4.43
C PHE A 66 2.48 -24.71 3.99
N VAL A 67 2.09 -24.59 2.72
CA VAL A 67 1.43 -23.35 2.23
C VAL A 67 0.08 -23.13 2.91
N ALA A 68 -0.70 -24.20 3.11
CA ALA A 68 -1.97 -24.12 3.82
C ALA A 68 -1.76 -23.80 5.32
N ALA A 69 -0.79 -24.44 5.97
CA ALA A 69 -0.44 -24.18 7.36
C ALA A 69 0.10 -22.75 7.56
N ALA A 70 0.99 -22.28 6.68
CA ALA A 70 1.51 -20.91 6.70
C ALA A 70 0.39 -19.90 6.44
N LEU A 71 -0.54 -20.17 5.52
CA LEU A 71 -1.71 -19.33 5.30
C LEU A 71 -2.62 -19.28 6.53
N VAL A 72 -2.84 -20.41 7.22
CA VAL A 72 -3.60 -20.45 8.48
C VAL A 72 -2.92 -19.58 9.54
N GLU A 73 -1.60 -19.62 9.64
CA GLU A 73 -0.84 -18.78 10.59
C GLU A 73 -0.92 -17.30 10.25
N LEU A 74 -0.70 -16.93 8.98
CA LEU A 74 -0.81 -15.54 8.51
C LEU A 74 -2.22 -14.96 8.69
N LYS A 75 -3.25 -15.80 8.52
CA LYS A 75 -4.65 -15.41 8.73
C LYS A 75 -4.96 -15.05 10.18
N LYS A 76 -4.27 -15.61 11.18
CA LYS A 76 -4.42 -15.20 12.60
C LYS A 76 -4.12 -13.71 12.80
N TYR A 77 -3.27 -13.14 11.95
CA TYR A 77 -2.86 -11.74 11.99
C TYR A 77 -3.60 -10.86 10.96
N GLY A 78 -4.67 -11.38 10.35
CA GLY A 78 -5.52 -10.65 9.41
C GLY A 78 -5.00 -10.58 7.97
N VAL A 79 -3.90 -11.27 7.64
CA VAL A 79 -3.32 -11.27 6.29
C VAL A 79 -3.93 -12.38 5.42
N GLY A 80 -4.42 -12.04 4.22
CA GLY A 80 -4.91 -13.03 3.24
C GLY A 80 -6.27 -13.65 3.57
N ASN A 81 -7.14 -12.90 4.26
CA ASN A 81 -8.48 -13.38 4.61
C ASN A 81 -9.43 -13.35 3.38
N VAL A 82 -10.12 -14.46 3.13
CA VAL A 82 -11.08 -14.65 2.01
C VAL A 82 -12.52 -14.87 2.54
N GLY A 83 -12.70 -14.78 3.86
CA GLY A 83 -13.98 -14.98 4.56
C GLY A 83 -14.45 -13.73 5.30
N ALA A 84 -15.09 -13.90 6.46
CA ALA A 84 -15.52 -12.78 7.30
C ALA A 84 -14.31 -11.90 7.64
N GLN A 85 -14.38 -10.63 7.25
CA GLN A 85 -13.31 -9.65 7.45
C GLN A 85 -13.01 -9.52 8.95
N PRO A 86 -11.74 -9.45 9.39
CA PRO A 86 -11.44 -9.22 10.80
C PRO A 86 -11.91 -7.81 11.14
N THR A 87 -13.11 -7.70 11.71
CA THR A 87 -13.52 -6.50 12.43
C THR A 87 -12.58 -6.31 13.61
N TRP A 88 -12.29 -5.06 13.95
CA TRP A 88 -11.62 -4.69 15.19
C TRP A 88 -12.08 -5.58 16.36
N TYR A 89 -11.13 -6.09 17.14
CA TYR A 89 -11.24 -7.33 17.92
C TYR A 89 -12.31 -7.29 19.02
N GLY A 90 -13.48 -7.86 18.76
CA GLY A 90 -14.59 -7.97 19.74
C GLY A 90 -14.47 -9.15 20.70
N GLY A 91 -13.29 -9.38 21.31
CA GLY A 91 -13.09 -10.45 22.28
C GLY A 91 -13.81 -10.21 23.62
N PRO A 92 -14.01 -11.26 24.46
CA PRO A 92 -14.90 -11.26 25.62
C PRO A 92 -14.54 -10.31 26.79
N ASN A 93 -13.51 -9.47 26.66
CA ASN A 93 -13.08 -8.50 27.67
C ASN A 93 -12.64 -7.16 27.05
N LEU A 94 -13.08 -6.84 25.84
CA LEU A 94 -12.58 -5.69 25.08
C LEU A 94 -13.73 -4.81 24.62
N ASP A 95 -13.95 -3.73 25.36
CA ASP A 95 -14.91 -2.67 25.04
C ASP A 95 -14.30 -1.80 23.92
N GLN A 96 -14.35 -2.32 22.69
CA GLN A 96 -13.45 -1.92 21.59
C GLN A 96 -14.13 -1.08 20.49
N PHE A 97 -15.21 -0.36 20.81
CA PHE A 97 -15.78 0.61 19.87
C PHE A 97 -15.08 1.98 19.90
N ASP A 98 -13.93 2.09 20.57
CA ASP A 98 -13.18 3.32 20.73
C ASP A 98 -11.68 3.09 20.54
N MET A 99 -11.05 3.83 19.62
CA MET A 99 -9.60 3.77 19.43
C MET A 99 -8.81 4.35 20.61
N ASP A 100 -9.40 5.23 21.41
CA ASP A 100 -8.80 5.83 22.62
C ASP A 100 -8.81 4.91 23.84
N SER A 101 -9.45 3.74 23.74
CA SER A 101 -9.36 2.69 24.76
C SER A 101 -7.92 2.18 24.92
N ASP A 102 -7.64 1.55 26.06
CA ASP A 102 -6.33 0.96 26.35
C ASP A 102 -6.04 -0.19 25.35
N PRO A 103 -4.98 -0.07 24.52
CA PRO A 103 -4.71 -1.04 23.48
C PRO A 103 -3.87 -2.24 23.96
N THR A 104 -3.47 -2.32 25.23
CA THR A 104 -2.48 -3.32 25.72
C THR A 104 -2.97 -4.76 25.61
N ASN A 105 -4.27 -4.97 25.50
CA ASN A 105 -4.89 -6.29 25.28
C ASN A 105 -5.20 -6.57 23.79
N ILE A 106 -4.88 -5.65 22.88
CA ILE A 106 -5.08 -5.83 21.44
C ILE A 106 -3.88 -6.59 20.88
N PRO A 107 -4.08 -7.76 20.24
CA PRO A 107 -2.98 -8.43 19.55
C PRO A 107 -2.36 -7.54 18.46
N ALA A 108 -1.09 -7.78 18.13
CA ALA A 108 -0.53 -7.19 16.92
C ALA A 108 -1.22 -7.80 15.69
N GLY A 109 -1.50 -7.00 14.66
CA GLY A 109 -2.18 -7.49 13.45
C GLY A 109 -2.81 -6.41 12.60
N CYS A 110 -3.54 -6.86 11.57
CA CYS A 110 -4.32 -6.03 10.66
C CYS A 110 -5.83 -6.16 10.98
N TYR A 111 -6.51 -5.02 11.09
CA TYR A 111 -7.91 -4.90 11.50
C TYR A 111 -8.69 -3.96 10.58
N ARG A 112 -10.02 -4.10 10.56
CA ARG A 112 -10.92 -3.16 9.89
C ARG A 112 -11.49 -2.13 10.85
N ALA A 113 -11.39 -0.85 10.49
CA ALA A 113 -12.13 0.25 11.11
C ALA A 113 -13.43 0.51 10.34
N THR A 114 -14.58 0.32 11.00
CA THR A 114 -15.89 0.63 10.43
C THR A 114 -16.32 2.04 10.79
N SER A 115 -17.40 2.51 10.16
CA SER A 115 -18.02 3.82 10.43
C SER A 115 -18.51 4.01 11.87
N THR A 116 -18.60 2.94 12.67
CA THR A 116 -19.06 2.95 14.06
C THR A 116 -17.93 3.01 15.10
N LEU A 117 -16.66 2.90 14.69
CA LEU A 117 -15.50 2.95 15.60
C LEU A 117 -15.16 4.41 16.01
N ALA A 118 -15.32 4.77 17.28
CA ALA A 118 -15.05 6.11 17.79
C ALA A 118 -13.56 6.47 17.79
N ASN A 119 -13.28 7.79 17.84
CA ASN A 119 -11.95 8.40 17.97
C ASN A 119 -10.89 8.00 16.93
N ARG A 120 -11.36 7.55 15.77
CA ARG A 120 -10.55 7.42 14.55
C ARG A 120 -10.29 8.79 13.90
N PRO A 121 -9.16 8.96 13.19
CA PRO A 121 -8.78 10.25 12.60
C PRO A 121 -9.58 10.62 11.34
N GLY A 122 -10.36 9.70 10.76
CA GLY A 122 -11.15 9.93 9.54
C GLY A 122 -12.32 8.96 9.33
N GLY A 123 -12.62 8.66 8.07
CA GLY A 123 -13.64 7.72 7.61
C GLY A 123 -13.33 6.26 7.94
N SER A 124 -13.97 5.29 7.28
CA SER A 124 -13.66 3.86 7.48
C SER A 124 -12.27 3.52 6.91
N GLY A 125 -11.64 2.45 7.37
CA GLY A 125 -10.27 2.15 6.97
C GLY A 125 -9.72 0.83 7.44
N THR A 126 -8.40 0.68 7.27
CA THR A 126 -7.60 -0.46 7.71
C THR A 126 -6.64 0.00 8.81
N ILE A 127 -6.50 -0.80 9.86
CA ILE A 127 -5.62 -0.52 11.00
C ILE A 127 -4.54 -1.59 11.06
N TYR A 128 -3.28 -1.17 11.12
CA TYR A 128 -2.18 -2.01 11.54
C TYR A 128 -1.82 -1.66 12.98
N CYS A 129 -1.97 -2.63 13.87
CA CYS A 129 -1.60 -2.53 15.28
C CYS A 129 -0.31 -3.31 15.52
N SER A 130 0.64 -2.68 16.20
CA SER A 130 1.86 -3.32 16.65
C SER A 130 2.07 -3.05 18.14
N GLY A 131 1.87 -4.07 18.97
CA GLY A 131 2.28 -4.06 20.36
C GLY A 131 3.79 -4.28 20.46
N TYR A 132 4.52 -3.37 21.11
CA TYR A 132 5.94 -3.55 21.42
C TYR A 132 6.11 -4.28 22.76
N ASN A 133 5.31 -3.92 23.77
CA ASN A 133 5.23 -4.58 25.07
C ASN A 133 3.88 -4.24 25.75
N SER A 134 3.69 -4.68 26.99
CA SER A 134 2.45 -4.48 27.77
C SER A 134 2.11 -3.02 28.11
N GLY A 135 2.89 -2.03 27.67
CA GLY A 135 2.62 -0.61 27.87
C GLY A 135 2.85 0.25 26.63
N VAL A 136 3.15 -0.36 25.48
CA VAL A 136 3.48 0.34 24.24
C VAL A 136 2.77 -0.30 23.06
N THR A 137 1.95 0.48 22.37
CA THR A 137 1.29 0.09 21.12
C THR A 137 1.44 1.18 20.06
N ASN A 138 1.70 0.79 18.82
CA ASN A 138 1.73 1.70 17.68
C ASN A 138 0.62 1.35 16.71
N ILE A 139 -0.01 2.38 16.17
CA ILE A 139 -1.05 2.26 15.16
C ILE A 139 -0.61 2.96 13.88
N LEU A 140 -0.82 2.28 12.75
CA LEU A 140 -0.90 2.87 11.42
C LEU A 140 -2.34 2.69 10.92
N TYR A 141 -3.01 3.79 10.59
CA TYR A 141 -4.36 3.83 10.05
C TYR A 141 -4.30 4.22 8.58
N LEU A 142 -4.92 3.45 7.71
CA LEU A 142 -5.10 3.76 6.29
C LEU A 142 -6.59 3.98 6.01
N GLU A 143 -6.97 5.19 5.61
CA GLU A 143 -8.35 5.49 5.26
C GLU A 143 -8.74 4.86 3.92
N ASN A 144 -9.95 4.33 3.85
CA ASN A 144 -10.59 3.97 2.60
C ASN A 144 -11.30 5.21 2.04
N ASP A 145 -10.54 6.07 1.37
CA ASP A 145 -11.06 7.20 0.60
C ASP A 145 -10.39 7.18 -0.79
N ASP A 146 -11.18 7.01 -1.84
CA ASP A 146 -10.70 6.92 -3.23
C ASP A 146 -10.23 8.29 -3.76
N ASP A 147 -10.80 9.38 -3.21
CA ASP A 147 -10.53 10.73 -3.65
C ASP A 147 -9.37 11.36 -2.86
N ASP A 148 -9.19 11.00 -1.59
CA ASP A 148 -8.13 11.52 -0.72
C ASP A 148 -7.59 10.45 0.26
N PRO A 149 -6.81 9.46 -0.22
CA PRO A 149 -6.30 8.40 0.64
C PRO A 149 -5.30 8.97 1.66
N ARG A 150 -5.69 8.94 2.93
CA ARG A 150 -4.86 9.43 4.04
C ARG A 150 -4.34 8.27 4.88
N ALA A 151 -3.13 8.47 5.39
CA ALA A 151 -2.57 7.60 6.42
C ALA A 151 -2.35 8.41 7.69
N TRP A 152 -2.55 7.79 8.84
CA TRP A 152 -2.23 8.38 10.14
C TRP A 152 -1.46 7.41 11.01
N THR A 153 -0.70 7.95 11.95
CA THR A 153 -0.03 7.18 12.97
C THR A 153 -0.26 7.79 14.34
N ARG A 154 -0.24 6.94 15.36
CA ARG A 154 -0.14 7.35 16.76
C ARG A 154 0.44 6.22 17.60
N SER A 155 0.84 6.56 18.82
CA SER A 155 1.43 5.62 19.76
C SER A 155 0.76 5.75 21.13
N TYR A 156 0.52 4.61 21.77
CA TYR A 156 0.21 4.50 23.19
C TYR A 156 1.50 4.22 23.92
N VAL A 157 1.86 5.08 24.88
CA VAL A 157 3.07 4.94 25.70
C VAL A 157 2.73 5.42 27.11
N ASN A 158 3.10 4.65 28.13
CA ASN A 158 2.90 5.02 29.54
C ASN A 158 1.44 5.42 29.85
N ALA A 159 0.51 4.53 29.51
CA ALA A 159 -0.92 4.72 29.72
C ALA A 159 -1.54 5.96 29.02
N THR A 160 -0.88 6.48 27.98
CA THR A 160 -1.30 7.71 27.29
C THR A 160 -1.20 7.57 25.79
N TRP A 161 -2.24 7.97 25.07
CA TRP A 161 -2.21 8.12 23.61
C TRP A 161 -1.55 9.42 23.18
N SER A 162 -0.68 9.35 22.18
CA SER A 162 -0.29 10.52 21.42
C SER A 162 -1.46 11.03 20.57
N ALA A 163 -1.42 12.30 20.20
CA ALA A 163 -2.28 12.81 19.15
C ALA A 163 -2.08 12.02 17.83
N TRP A 164 -3.13 11.96 17.02
CA TRP A 164 -3.03 11.45 15.65
C TRP A 164 -2.11 12.35 14.83
N LYS A 165 -1.16 11.72 14.13
CA LYS A 165 -0.28 12.39 13.19
C LYS A 165 -0.55 11.89 11.79
N GLU A 166 -0.93 12.80 10.91
CA GLU A 166 -1.13 12.50 9.49
C GLU A 166 0.21 12.24 8.80
N ILE A 167 0.26 11.14 8.05
CA ILE A 167 1.32 10.75 7.14
C ILE A 167 0.73 10.90 5.73
N ALA A 168 0.77 12.10 5.19
CA ALA A 168 0.24 12.35 3.86
C ALA A 168 1.36 12.80 2.93
N ALA A 169 1.58 12.02 1.87
CA ALA A 169 2.39 12.43 0.74
C ALA A 169 1.55 13.39 -0.13
N PRO A 170 2.18 14.37 -0.80
CA PRO A 170 1.46 15.19 -1.76
C PRO A 170 0.84 14.34 -2.88
N LYS A 171 -0.45 14.55 -3.19
CA LYS A 171 -1.12 13.87 -4.32
C LYS A 171 -0.79 14.60 -5.61
N VAL A 172 -0.35 13.87 -6.64
CA VAL A 172 -0.07 14.41 -7.98
C VAL A 172 -0.94 13.70 -9.01
N TYR A 173 -1.69 14.46 -9.81
CA TYR A 173 -2.50 13.93 -10.91
C TYR A 173 -2.68 14.96 -12.02
N SER A 174 -3.24 14.58 -13.17
CA SER A 174 -3.44 15.49 -14.30
C SER A 174 -4.69 15.15 -15.11
N ASN A 175 -5.15 16.12 -15.89
CA ASN A 175 -6.16 15.96 -16.94
C ASN A 175 -5.83 16.88 -18.13
N SER A 176 -6.74 17.01 -19.10
CA SER A 176 -6.54 17.87 -20.28
C SER A 176 -6.28 19.34 -19.94
N ASN A 177 -6.69 19.78 -18.75
CA ASN A 177 -6.60 21.16 -18.28
C ASN A 177 -5.34 21.44 -17.45
N GLY A 178 -4.50 20.44 -17.19
CA GLY A 178 -3.20 20.62 -16.53
C GLY A 178 -2.87 19.57 -15.47
N TRP A 179 -1.89 19.90 -14.64
CA TRP A 179 -1.43 19.10 -13.51
C TRP A 179 -1.92 19.67 -12.19
N VAL A 180 -2.13 18.80 -11.22
CA VAL A 180 -2.52 19.12 -9.85
C VAL A 180 -1.52 18.52 -8.89
N LEU A 181 -1.07 19.32 -7.92
CA LEU A 181 -0.38 18.90 -6.71
C LEU A 181 -1.25 19.32 -5.51
N ARG A 182 -1.76 18.34 -4.75
CA ARG A 182 -2.47 18.60 -3.48
C ARG A 182 -1.57 18.27 -2.32
N LEU A 183 -1.46 19.23 -1.41
CA LEU A 183 -0.80 19.08 -0.14
C LEU A 183 -1.83 18.69 0.93
N PRO A 184 -1.39 18.00 1.99
CA PRO A 184 -2.29 17.52 3.06
C PRO A 184 -3.01 18.63 3.82
N ASN A 185 -2.41 19.82 3.88
CA ASN A 185 -2.95 21.00 4.56
C ASN A 185 -3.98 21.78 3.72
N ARG A 186 -4.69 21.11 2.81
CA ARG A 186 -5.64 21.69 1.84
C ARG A 186 -5.06 22.73 0.88
N ILE A 187 -3.74 22.82 0.75
CA ILE A 187 -3.13 23.64 -0.30
C ILE A 187 -3.16 22.84 -1.60
N GLN A 188 -3.62 23.46 -2.68
CA GLN A 188 -3.59 22.91 -4.03
C GLN A 188 -2.74 23.83 -4.91
N VAL A 189 -1.94 23.22 -5.77
CA VAL A 189 -1.21 23.88 -6.85
C VAL A 189 -1.68 23.25 -8.14
N CYS A 190 -2.15 24.07 -9.07
CA CYS A 190 -2.46 23.66 -10.43
C CYS A 190 -1.47 24.31 -11.39
N VAL A 191 -1.01 23.55 -12.38
CA VAL A 191 -0.15 24.04 -13.46
C VAL A 191 -0.85 23.77 -14.78
N SER A 192 -1.02 24.80 -15.61
CA SER A 192 -1.71 24.67 -16.89
C SER A 192 -0.93 23.79 -17.90
N PRO A 193 -1.58 23.29 -18.97
CA PRO A 193 -0.88 22.91 -20.19
C PRO A 193 -0.12 24.12 -20.77
N LEU A 194 0.60 23.92 -21.87
CA LEU A 194 1.12 25.06 -22.63
C LEU A 194 -0.07 25.87 -23.17
N LEU A 195 -0.07 27.16 -22.87
CA LEU A 195 -1.06 28.12 -23.29
C LEU A 195 -0.46 29.07 -24.33
N THR A 196 -1.33 29.68 -25.13
CA THR A 196 -0.96 30.77 -26.05
C THR A 196 -1.74 32.00 -25.66
N LEU A 197 -1.03 33.07 -25.29
CA LEU A 197 -1.66 34.36 -25.03
C LEU A 197 -1.86 35.09 -26.36
N ARG A 198 -3.00 35.76 -26.50
CA ARG A 198 -3.36 36.51 -27.70
C ARG A 198 -3.80 37.91 -27.32
N TYR A 199 -3.55 38.87 -28.19
CA TYR A 199 -4.09 40.22 -28.04
C TYR A 199 -5.61 40.20 -27.87
N ASP A 200 -6.12 40.95 -26.90
CA ASP A 200 -7.55 40.97 -26.56
C ASP A 200 -8.22 42.36 -26.57
N ASN A 201 -7.65 43.30 -27.33
CA ASN A 201 -8.10 44.70 -27.45
C ASN A 201 -7.91 45.56 -26.18
N GLY A 202 -7.47 44.97 -25.05
CA GLY A 202 -7.25 45.69 -23.78
C GLY A 202 -5.81 46.15 -23.55
N ASN A 203 -4.98 46.22 -24.60
CA ASN A 203 -3.52 46.40 -24.48
C ASN A 203 -2.87 45.35 -23.56
N ARG A 204 -3.33 44.11 -23.68
CA ARG A 204 -2.85 42.94 -22.95
C ARG A 204 -2.87 41.72 -23.85
N LEU A 205 -2.01 40.75 -23.54
CA LEU A 205 -2.07 39.40 -24.10
C LEU A 205 -2.75 38.50 -23.07
N GLY A 206 -3.85 37.84 -23.45
CA GLY A 206 -4.63 37.02 -22.53
C GLY A 206 -5.11 35.71 -23.12
N THR A 207 -5.45 34.77 -22.23
CA THR A 207 -6.15 33.52 -22.54
C THR A 207 -6.97 33.10 -21.33
N ASP A 208 -8.02 32.32 -21.56
CA ASP A 208 -8.76 31.68 -20.48
C ASP A 208 -8.16 30.30 -20.18
N TRP A 209 -8.09 29.97 -18.90
CA TRP A 209 -7.63 28.68 -18.41
C TRP A 209 -8.69 28.10 -17.49
N SER A 210 -9.27 26.96 -17.89
CA SER A 210 -10.07 26.13 -16.99
C SER A 210 -9.14 25.35 -16.09
N PHE A 211 -9.30 25.42 -14.78
CA PHE A 211 -8.43 24.71 -13.85
C PHE A 211 -8.64 23.19 -13.95
N PRO A 212 -7.59 22.38 -13.73
CA PRO A 212 -7.71 20.93 -13.67
C PRO A 212 -8.46 20.44 -12.41
N ALA A 213 -8.58 21.28 -11.37
CA ALA A 213 -9.39 21.02 -10.18
C ALA A 213 -9.92 22.35 -9.61
N GLY A 214 -11.07 22.30 -8.94
CA GLY A 214 -11.69 23.49 -8.33
C GLY A 214 -10.90 24.02 -7.13
N PHE A 215 -11.06 25.31 -6.85
CA PHE A 215 -10.48 25.99 -5.69
C PHE A 215 -11.58 26.73 -4.94
N SER A 216 -11.58 26.63 -3.61
CA SER A 216 -12.39 27.47 -2.74
C SER A 216 -11.90 28.93 -2.76
N ASN A 217 -10.59 29.13 -2.87
CA ASN A 217 -9.94 30.43 -3.12
C ASN A 217 -8.55 30.18 -3.72
N CYS A 218 -8.14 30.96 -4.72
CA CYS A 218 -6.81 30.83 -5.31
C CYS A 218 -6.21 32.17 -5.75
N PHE A 219 -4.89 32.20 -5.82
CA PHE A 219 -4.14 33.19 -6.58
C PHE A 219 -3.53 32.53 -7.82
N VAL A 220 -3.43 33.31 -8.89
CA VAL A 220 -2.90 32.84 -10.18
C VAL A 220 -1.66 33.65 -10.54
N VAL A 221 -0.62 32.94 -10.93
CA VAL A 221 0.68 33.49 -11.28
C VAL A 221 1.03 33.03 -12.70
N LEU A 222 1.55 33.96 -13.49
CA LEU A 222 2.21 33.67 -14.76
C LEU A 222 3.73 33.80 -14.53
N PRO A 223 4.48 32.71 -14.30
CA PRO A 223 5.92 32.77 -14.13
C PRO A 223 6.58 33.44 -15.34
N ALA A 224 7.48 34.39 -15.07
CA ALA A 224 8.31 34.99 -16.09
C ALA A 224 9.33 33.95 -16.57
N ALA A 225 9.03 33.23 -17.65
CA ALA A 225 10.10 32.80 -18.54
C ALA A 225 10.65 34.07 -19.19
N ASP A 226 11.96 34.18 -19.40
CA ASP A 226 12.56 35.30 -20.12
C ASP A 226 11.79 35.51 -21.45
N TRP A 227 10.91 36.52 -21.51
CA TRP A 227 9.91 36.65 -22.60
C TRP A 227 10.58 36.89 -23.96
N GLY A 228 11.91 37.01 -23.99
CA GLY A 228 12.70 37.24 -25.19
C GLY A 228 12.30 38.55 -25.86
N SER A 229 12.90 38.82 -27.02
CA SER A 229 12.36 39.81 -27.93
C SER A 229 11.22 39.16 -28.73
N ILE A 230 10.00 39.28 -28.25
CA ILE A 230 8.83 39.04 -29.12
C ILE A 230 8.86 40.17 -30.16
N ALA A 231 8.71 39.79 -31.43
CA ALA A 231 8.89 40.64 -32.61
C ALA A 231 8.51 42.12 -32.34
N SER A 232 9.49 43.01 -32.41
CA SER A 232 9.40 44.47 -32.27
C SER A 232 8.99 45.09 -30.91
N ALA A 233 8.54 44.32 -29.91
CA ALA A 233 8.26 44.82 -28.57
C ALA A 233 9.38 44.44 -27.59
N ARG A 234 10.18 45.42 -27.14
CA ARG A 234 11.19 45.21 -26.09
C ARG A 234 10.49 45.13 -24.74
N MET A 235 9.87 44.00 -24.40
CA MET A 235 9.23 43.78 -23.10
C MET A 235 10.26 43.72 -21.95
N LEU A 236 10.90 44.84 -21.64
CA LEU A 236 11.89 44.95 -20.57
C LEU A 236 11.22 44.94 -19.19
N ARG A 237 9.91 45.25 -19.10
CA ARG A 237 9.18 45.47 -17.83
C ARG A 237 7.67 45.25 -17.94
N ALA A 238 7.23 44.07 -18.35
CA ALA A 238 5.80 43.72 -18.22
C ALA A 238 5.43 43.51 -16.74
N THR A 239 4.31 44.09 -16.31
CA THR A 239 3.77 43.80 -14.97
C THR A 239 2.89 42.57 -15.10
N LEU A 240 3.39 41.43 -14.68
CA LEU A 240 2.65 40.16 -14.68
C LEU A 240 1.64 40.20 -13.54
N ARG A 241 0.35 40.16 -13.85
CA ARG A 241 -0.71 39.97 -12.85
C ARG A 241 -1.60 38.81 -13.29
N GLY A 242 -1.94 37.88 -12.40
CA GLY A 242 -3.14 37.08 -12.66
C GLY A 242 -4.34 38.01 -12.51
N ASP A 243 -5.33 37.96 -13.40
CA ASP A 243 -6.63 38.49 -13.02
C ASP A 243 -7.10 37.66 -11.81
N THR A 244 -7.53 38.33 -10.74
CA THR A 244 -8.04 37.66 -9.54
C THR A 244 -9.42 37.08 -9.86
N SER A 245 -9.52 35.75 -9.96
CA SER A 245 -10.79 35.05 -10.14
C SER A 245 -11.29 34.54 -8.79
N PRO A 246 -12.52 34.87 -8.34
CA PRO A 246 -13.07 34.45 -7.05
C PRO A 246 -13.53 32.96 -6.98
N GLY A 247 -12.88 32.03 -7.71
CA GLY A 247 -13.25 30.60 -7.76
C GLY A 247 -14.48 30.35 -8.65
N ASN A 248 -14.69 29.21 -9.33
CA ASN A 248 -14.48 27.82 -8.89
C ASN A 248 -13.93 26.87 -9.95
N THR A 249 -13.70 27.28 -11.21
CA THR A 249 -13.33 26.34 -12.29
C THR A 249 -12.36 26.91 -13.33
N GLY A 250 -11.94 28.17 -13.20
CA GLY A 250 -10.99 28.78 -14.12
C GLY A 250 -10.72 30.25 -13.86
N CYS A 251 -9.81 30.80 -14.65
CA CYS A 251 -9.46 32.22 -14.64
C CYS A 251 -9.00 32.67 -16.03
N ARG A 252 -9.05 33.98 -16.26
CA ARG A 252 -8.26 34.59 -17.32
C ARG A 252 -6.83 34.80 -16.83
N ILE A 253 -5.86 34.40 -17.64
CA ILE A 253 -4.45 34.75 -17.44
C ILE A 253 -4.10 35.81 -18.46
N ALA A 254 -3.50 36.92 -18.02
CA ALA A 254 -3.09 37.99 -18.90
C ALA A 254 -1.71 38.56 -18.54
N ALA A 255 -1.06 39.17 -19.53
CA ALA A 255 0.12 40.01 -19.37
C ALA A 255 -0.19 41.39 -19.94
N TRP A 256 0.13 42.44 -19.18
CA TRP A 256 -0.05 43.83 -19.60
C TRP A 256 1.26 44.39 -20.12
N SER A 257 1.18 45.23 -21.14
CA SER A 257 2.33 46.03 -21.53
C SER A 257 2.63 47.05 -20.43
N GLY A 258 3.91 47.31 -20.20
CA GLY A 258 4.38 48.31 -19.22
C GLY A 258 4.94 49.55 -19.93
N TYR A 259 5.03 50.67 -19.19
CA TYR A 259 5.91 51.81 -19.52
C TYR A 259 5.77 52.40 -20.95
N GLY A 260 4.55 52.59 -21.44
CA GLY A 260 4.30 53.27 -22.72
C GLY A 260 4.45 52.38 -23.96
N GLU A 261 4.68 51.09 -23.77
CA GLU A 261 4.64 50.09 -24.85
C GLU A 261 3.21 49.61 -25.09
N SER A 262 2.90 49.19 -26.32
CA SER A 262 1.61 48.61 -26.68
C SER A 262 1.78 47.29 -27.41
N PHE A 263 0.88 46.35 -27.17
CA PHE A 263 0.77 45.16 -28.01
C PHE A 263 0.06 45.49 -29.33
N ASN A 264 0.50 44.86 -30.41
CA ASN A 264 -0.17 44.87 -31.70
C ASN A 264 -1.30 43.84 -31.73
N SER A 265 -2.24 44.03 -32.66
CA SER A 265 -3.41 43.16 -32.80
C SER A 265 -3.09 41.70 -33.17
N ASP A 266 -1.92 41.47 -33.75
CA ASP A 266 -1.40 40.16 -34.17
C ASP A 266 -0.38 39.57 -33.19
N ASP A 267 -0.07 40.27 -32.09
CA ASP A 267 0.86 39.77 -31.08
C ASP A 267 0.31 38.50 -30.41
N THR A 268 1.19 37.50 -30.33
CA THR A 268 0.93 36.26 -29.61
C THR A 268 2.16 35.86 -28.81
N TYR A 269 1.92 35.25 -27.65
CA TYR A 269 2.98 34.65 -26.84
C TYR A 269 2.70 33.16 -26.67
N PRO A 270 3.40 32.29 -27.43
CA PRO A 270 3.22 30.86 -27.34
C PRO A 270 3.94 30.28 -26.11
N GLU A 271 3.54 29.06 -25.73
CA GLU A 271 4.25 28.23 -24.74
C GLU A 271 4.33 28.77 -23.30
N CYS A 272 3.35 29.53 -22.85
CA CYS A 272 3.30 29.98 -21.47
C CYS A 272 2.61 28.95 -20.55
N ARG A 273 2.92 28.98 -19.25
CA ARG A 273 2.24 28.17 -18.23
C ARG A 273 1.69 29.07 -17.13
N GLY A 274 0.42 28.90 -16.81
CA GLY A 274 -0.19 29.45 -15.60
C GLY A 274 0.03 28.52 -14.40
N ILE A 275 0.21 29.12 -13.23
CA ILE A 275 0.25 28.41 -11.94
C ILE A 275 -0.85 29.01 -11.05
N ALA A 276 -1.82 28.20 -10.67
CA ALA A 276 -2.80 28.58 -9.65
C ALA A 276 -2.44 27.91 -8.33
N ILE A 277 -2.42 28.66 -7.24
CA ILE A 277 -2.13 28.16 -5.90
C ILE A 277 -3.24 28.64 -4.98
N GLY A 278 -3.78 27.76 -4.17
CA GLY A 278 -4.94 28.10 -3.36
C GLY A 278 -5.35 26.99 -2.41
N VAL A 279 -6.54 27.15 -1.85
CA VAL A 279 -7.19 26.13 -1.01
C VAL A 279 -8.32 25.47 -1.78
N TYR A 280 -8.54 24.18 -1.54
CA TYR A 280 -9.65 23.40 -2.08
C TYR A 280 -10.64 23.03 -0.99
#